data_AF-A0A920BIE5-F1
#
_entry.id   AF-A0A920BIE5-F1
#
_cell.length_a   1.000
_cell.length_b   1.000
_cell.length_c   1.000
_cell.angle_alpha   90.00
_cell.angle_beta   90.00
_cell.angle_gamma   90.00
#
_symmetry.space_group_name_H-M   'P 1'
#
loop_
_entity.id
_entity.type
_entity.pdbx_description
1 polymer ?
#
loop_
_entity_poly.entity_id
_entity_poly.type
_entity_poly.pdbx_seq_one_letter_code
_entity_poly.pdbx_strand_id
1 'polypeptide(L)'
;MTLLGYERGESAATMPIMFRNEMDKLIELAVAKDKNTTPAFRQRLAQSYIEVEIMRLLGMRTLTGFLDGKQPGPQESMFKLYWSNIINE
;
A
#
# COMPACT_ATOMS: atom_id res chain seq x y z
N MET A 1 24.82 7.06 5.85
CA MET A 1 23.89 6.20 5.11
C MET A 1 24.19 4.75 5.46
N THR A 2 23.20 4.00 5.93
CA THR A 2 23.33 2.54 6.08
C THR A 2 22.60 1.86 4.92
N LEU A 3 23.14 0.76 4.41
CA LEU A 3 22.58 -0.02 3.30
C LEU A 3 21.09 -0.36 3.53
N LEU A 4 20.74 -0.68 4.77
CA LEU A 4 19.39 -1.07 5.19
C LEU A 4 18.34 0.03 5.01
N GLY A 5 18.69 1.31 5.16
CA GLY A 5 17.74 2.42 4.97
C GLY A 5 17.38 2.62 3.49
N TYR A 6 18.33 2.33 2.59
CA TYR A 6 18.15 2.44 1.14
C TYR A 6 17.23 1.35 0.59
N GLU A 7 17.50 0.08 0.91
CA GLU A 7 16.70 -1.08 0.46
C GLU A 7 15.23 -0.98 0.92
N ARG A 8 14.99 -0.40 2.10
CA ARG A 8 13.64 -0.23 2.65
C ARG A 8 12.90 0.96 2.04
N GLY A 9 13.62 2.02 1.70
CA GLY A 9 13.04 3.17 1.00
C GLY A 9 12.58 2.81 -0.41
N GLU A 10 13.36 1.99 -1.12
CA GLU A 10 13.01 1.47 -2.45
C GLU A 10 11.71 0.67 -2.41
N SER A 11 11.65 -0.35 -1.55
CA SER A 11 10.48 -1.24 -1.44
C SER A 11 9.21 -0.49 -1.05
N ALA A 12 9.31 0.54 -0.19
CA ALA A 12 8.18 1.35 0.21
C ALA A 12 7.62 2.20 -0.96
N ALA A 13 8.47 2.62 -1.89
CA ALA A 13 8.07 3.46 -3.02
C ALA A 13 7.48 2.67 -4.19
N THR A 14 7.98 1.46 -4.46
CA THR A 14 7.62 0.69 -5.66
C THR A 14 6.49 -0.30 -5.43
N MET A 15 6.42 -0.94 -4.26
CA MET A 15 5.40 -1.96 -3.97
C MET A 15 3.96 -1.44 -4.11
N PRO A 16 3.59 -0.23 -3.62
CA PRO A 16 2.21 0.25 -3.71
C PRO A 16 1.67 0.36 -5.15
N ILE A 17 2.53 0.55 -6.14
CA ILE A 17 2.14 0.60 -7.56
C ILE A 17 1.57 -0.76 -8.00
N MET A 18 2.22 -1.84 -7.61
CA MET A 18 1.77 -3.21 -7.92
C MET A 18 0.44 -3.52 -7.22
N PHE A 19 0.28 -3.13 -5.95
CA PHE A 19 -0.99 -3.30 -5.23
C PHE A 19 -2.13 -2.51 -5.83
N ARG A 20 -1.86 -1.29 -6.32
CA ARG A 20 -2.89 -0.49 -6.98
C ARG A 20 -3.41 -1.18 -8.24
N ASN A 21 -2.50 -1.65 -9.08
CA ASN A 21 -2.84 -2.38 -10.31
C ASN A 21 -3.66 -3.65 -10.00
N GLU A 22 -3.26 -4.43 -9.00
CA GLU A 22 -3.99 -5.64 -8.63
C GLU A 22 -5.37 -5.33 -8.02
N MET A 23 -5.47 -4.25 -7.24
CA MET A 23 -6.74 -3.77 -6.71
C MET A 23 -7.68 -3.30 -7.82
N ASP A 24 -7.18 -2.64 -8.87
CA ASP A 24 -7.99 -2.24 -10.04
C ASP A 24 -8.59 -3.47 -10.74
N LYS A 25 -7.78 -4.49 -11.01
CA LYS A 25 -8.28 -5.76 -11.57
C LYS A 25 -9.33 -6.42 -10.68
N LEU A 26 -9.13 -6.37 -9.35
CA LEU A 26 -10.09 -6.94 -8.40
C LEU A 26 -11.44 -6.19 -8.44
N ILE A 27 -11.41 -4.87 -8.57
CA ILE A 27 -12.62 -4.04 -8.72
C ILE A 27 -13.32 -4.38 -10.04
N GLU A 28 -12.59 -4.44 -11.15
CA GLU A 28 -13.16 -4.82 -12.45
C GLU A 28 -13.82 -6.19 -12.41
N LEU A 29 -13.16 -7.17 -11.78
CA LEU A 29 -13.71 -8.52 -11.60
C LEU A 29 -14.97 -8.52 -10.71
N ALA A 30 -14.97 -7.72 -9.65
CA ALA A 30 -16.11 -7.57 -8.75
C ALA A 30 -17.34 -7.01 -9.47
N VAL A 31 -17.12 -6.03 -10.36
CA VAL A 31 -18.16 -5.43 -11.20
C VAL A 31 -18.65 -6.45 -12.24
N ALA A 32 -17.74 -7.12 -12.95
CA ALA A 32 -18.10 -8.12 -13.97
C ALA A 32 -18.89 -9.32 -13.42
N LYS A 33 -18.82 -9.57 -12.12
CA LYS A 33 -19.55 -10.65 -11.43
C LYS A 33 -20.76 -10.16 -10.62
N ASP A 34 -21.14 -8.88 -10.75
CA ASP A 34 -22.20 -8.22 -9.97
C ASP A 34 -22.03 -8.34 -8.44
N LYS A 35 -20.82 -8.64 -7.97
CA LYS A 35 -20.51 -8.80 -6.54
C LYS A 35 -20.41 -7.46 -5.82
N ASN A 36 -20.23 -6.37 -6.55
CA ASN A 36 -20.30 -5.01 -6.03
C ASN A 36 -21.70 -4.66 -5.47
N THR A 37 -22.76 -5.40 -5.79
CA THR A 37 -24.11 -5.12 -5.27
C THR A 37 -24.36 -5.73 -3.89
N THR A 38 -23.63 -6.79 -3.53
CA THR A 38 -23.77 -7.47 -2.25
C THR A 38 -23.11 -6.64 -1.13
N PRO A 39 -23.84 -6.17 -0.10
CA PRO A 39 -23.31 -5.24 0.90
C PRO A 39 -22.03 -5.74 1.59
N ALA A 40 -22.00 -7.02 2.00
CA ALA A 40 -20.84 -7.60 2.67
C ALA A 40 -19.60 -7.66 1.77
N PHE A 41 -19.77 -8.00 0.49
CA PHE A 41 -18.65 -8.03 -0.46
C PHE A 41 -18.16 -6.63 -0.78
N ARG A 42 -19.08 -5.68 -0.98
CA ARG A 42 -18.77 -4.29 -1.24
C ARG A 42 -18.00 -3.65 -0.07
N GLN A 43 -18.35 -4.00 1.18
CA GLN A 43 -17.63 -3.56 2.37
C GLN A 43 -16.19 -4.10 2.41
N ARG A 44 -16.00 -5.39 2.12
CA ARG A 44 -14.66 -6.00 2.06
C ARG A 44 -13.81 -5.38 0.96
N LEU A 45 -14.39 -5.16 -0.23
CA LEU A 45 -13.70 -4.52 -1.34
C LEU A 45 -13.27 -3.08 -1.00
N ALA A 46 -14.13 -2.33 -0.31
CA ALA A 46 -13.80 -0.98 0.15
C ALA A 46 -12.67 -1.00 1.20
N GLN A 47 -12.68 -1.96 2.12
CA GLN A 47 -11.63 -2.12 3.13
C GLN A 47 -10.26 -2.39 2.47
N SER A 48 -10.20 -3.36 1.55
CA SER A 48 -8.97 -3.65 0.80
C SER A 48 -8.49 -2.46 -0.03
N TYR A 49 -9.41 -1.68 -0.61
CA TYR A 49 -9.04 -0.45 -1.32
C TYR A 49 -8.38 0.58 -0.39
N ILE A 50 -8.96 0.80 0.80
CA ILE A 50 -8.43 1.73 1.81
C ILE A 50 -7.01 1.30 2.23
N GLU A 51 -6.79 0.02 2.43
CA GLU A 51 -5.48 -0.53 2.79
C GLU A 51 -4.41 -0.26 1.73
N VAL A 52 -4.73 -0.54 0.47
CA VAL A 52 -3.84 -0.26 -0.66
C VAL A 52 -3.54 1.25 -0.77
N GLU A 53 -4.53 2.09 -0.50
CA GLU A 53 -4.36 3.55 -0.56
C GLU A 53 -3.49 4.08 0.58
N ILE A 54 -3.63 3.54 1.80
CA ILE A 54 -2.75 3.87 2.93
C ILE A 54 -1.31 3.48 2.62
N MET A 55 -1.09 2.29 2.05
CA MET A 55 0.22 1.87 1.58
C MET A 55 0.84 2.83 0.57
N ARG A 56 0.05 3.28 -0.40
CA ARG A 56 0.47 4.27 -1.41
C ARG A 56 0.88 5.60 -0.77
N LEU A 57 0.08 6.09 0.17
CA LEU A 57 0.36 7.33 0.90
C LEU A 57 1.64 7.23 1.75
N LEU A 58 1.84 6.10 2.43
CA LEU A 58 3.06 5.84 3.20
C LEU A 58 4.30 5.79 2.29
N GLY A 59 4.21 5.11 1.15
CA GLY A 59 5.29 5.06 0.16
C GLY A 59 5.64 6.44 -0.40
N MET A 60 4.65 7.24 -0.78
CA MET A 60 4.87 8.63 -1.23
C MET A 60 5.48 9.51 -0.15
N ARG A 61 5.07 9.34 1.11
CA ARG A 61 5.64 10.08 2.24
C ARG A 61 7.13 9.73 2.42
N THR A 62 7.50 8.46 2.32
CA THR A 62 8.91 8.04 2.35
C THR A 62 9.69 8.64 1.18
N LEU A 63 9.16 8.58 -0.05
CA LEU A 63 9.81 9.13 -1.23
C LEU A 63 10.01 10.65 -1.14
N THR A 64 8.97 11.38 -0.76
CA THR A 64 9.04 12.85 -0.63
C THR A 64 9.97 13.28 0.50
N GLY A 65 10.01 12.54 1.61
CA GLY A 65 11.00 12.76 2.66
C GLY A 65 12.43 12.57 2.17
N PHE A 66 12.68 11.52 1.38
CA PHE A 66 13.99 11.27 0.79
C PHE A 66 14.40 12.38 -0.19
N LEU A 67 13.49 12.82 -1.06
CA LEU A 67 13.74 13.95 -1.98
C LEU A 67 14.03 15.27 -1.25
N ASP A 68 13.45 15.46 -0.07
CA ASP A 68 13.68 16.61 0.81
C ASP A 68 14.98 16.48 1.65
N GLY A 69 15.82 15.47 1.36
CA GLY A 69 17.10 15.24 2.05
C GLY A 69 16.95 14.69 3.47
N LYS A 70 15.75 14.27 3.88
CA LYS A 70 15.55 13.65 5.19
C LYS A 70 16.15 12.25 5.21
N GLN A 71 16.86 11.95 6.29
CA GLN A 71 17.37 10.60 6.51
C GLN A 71 16.22 9.63 6.76
N PRO A 72 16.30 8.40 6.23
CA PRO A 72 15.43 7.32 6.64
C PRO A 72 15.42 7.15 8.17
N GLY A 73 14.25 7.18 8.79
CA GLY A 73 14.05 7.07 10.24
C GLY A 73 12.95 6.08 10.65
N PRO A 74 12.50 6.13 11.92
CA PRO A 74 11.46 5.22 12.44
C PRO A 74 10.17 5.20 11.62
N GLN A 75 9.92 6.26 10.85
CA GLN A 75 8.73 6.45 10.03
C GLN A 75 8.67 5.46 8.85
N GLU A 76 9.79 5.02 8.25
CA GLU A 76 9.73 3.98 7.21
C GLU A 76 9.43 2.58 7.77
N SER A 77 9.53 2.39 9.10
CA SER A 77 9.07 1.15 9.73
C SER A 77 7.54 1.04 9.73
N MET A 78 6.81 2.15 9.63
CA MET A 78 5.34 2.13 9.53
C MET A 78 4.86 1.40 8.28
N PHE A 79 5.53 1.61 7.13
CA PHE A 79 5.21 0.89 5.89
C PHE A 79 5.31 -0.62 6.09
N LYS A 80 6.40 -1.09 6.70
CA LYS A 80 6.62 -2.52 6.97
C LYS A 80 5.61 -3.08 7.97
N LEU A 81 5.29 -2.35 9.04
CA LEU A 81 4.29 -2.77 10.02
C LEU A 81 2.91 -2.92 9.38
N TYR A 82 2.52 -1.92 8.59
CA TYR A 82 1.24 -1.91 7.92
C TYR A 82 1.10 -3.06 6.91
N TRP A 83 2.16 -3.28 6.11
CA TRP A 83 2.27 -4.42 5.21
C TRP A 83 2.09 -5.77 5.91
N SER A 84 2.78 -5.97 7.04
CA SER A 84 2.66 -7.21 7.80
C SER A 84 1.25 -7.42 8.36
N ASN A 85 0.50 -6.36 8.68
CA ASN A 85 -0.86 -6.53 9.16
C ASN A 85 -1.83 -6.93 8.04
N ILE A 86 -1.71 -6.35 6.84
CA ILE A 86 -2.55 -6.71 5.68
C ILE A 86 -2.35 -8.17 5.26
N ILE A 87 -1.12 -8.69 5.30
CA ILE A 87 -0.85 -10.08 4.89
C ILE A 87 -1.28 -11.12 5.93
N ASN A 88 -1.41 -10.72 7.20
CA ASN A 88 -1.72 -11.63 8.29
C ASN A 88 -3.22 -11.68 8.67
N GLU A 89 -4.08 -10.90 8.01
CA GLU A 89 -5.55 -11.02 8.06
C GLU A 89 -6.10 -11.86 6.90
#